data_AF-A0A2D9PRR2-F1
#
_entry.id   AF-A0A2D9PRR2-F1
#
_cell.length_a   1.000
_cell.length_b   1.000
_cell.length_c   1.000
_cell.angle_alpha   90.00
_cell.angle_beta   90.00
_cell.angle_gamma   90.00
#
_symmetry.space_group_name_H-M   'P 1'
#
loop_
_entity.id
_entity.type
_entity.pdbx_description
1 polymer ?
#
loop_
_entity_poly.entity_id
_entity_poly.type
_entity_poly.pdbx_seq_one_letter_code
_entity_poly.pdbx_strand_id
1 'polypeptide(L)'
;MQFPKTPGQCTYLRALQTVKPITIATGPAGSGKTILACQEASIHLARRRYDRIICTRPVVAADEDLGYLPGDMGSKMEPWAIPMLEFIEKYLTHNQVQSRVHIEPLGFMRGRTFDNTFVIADEMQNSTPNQMKMLLTRLGENSKMVVLGDLQQSDLQTRNGLEDIIDRIDCVEMDHVEYVDMSEDDVLRHPAVSEILTVYKN
;
A
#
# COMPACT_ATOMS: atom_id res chain seq x y z
N MET A 1 -0.77 6.63 18.38
CA MET A 1 -1.68 6.86 17.24
C MET A 1 -1.19 8.09 16.51
N GLN A 2 -0.81 7.95 15.25
CA GLN A 2 -0.40 9.07 14.41
C GLN A 2 -1.65 9.75 13.89
N PHE A 3 -1.78 11.03 14.22
CA PHE A 3 -2.89 11.85 13.76
C PHE A 3 -2.57 12.42 12.37
N PRO A 4 -3.57 12.48 11.47
CA PRO A 4 -3.41 13.17 10.20
C PRO A 4 -3.14 14.65 10.48
N LYS A 5 -2.20 15.22 9.72
CA LYS A 5 -1.74 16.60 9.91
C LYS A 5 -2.20 17.53 8.79
N THR A 6 -2.77 16.97 7.71
CA THR A 6 -3.29 17.70 6.56
C THR A 6 -4.73 17.28 6.24
N PRO A 7 -5.51 18.12 5.54
CA PRO A 7 -6.87 17.77 5.11
C PRO A 7 -6.95 16.51 4.24
N GLY A 8 -6.01 16.28 3.33
CA GLY A 8 -5.99 15.07 2.49
C GLY A 8 -5.65 13.82 3.31
N GLN A 9 -4.73 13.89 4.27
CA GLN A 9 -4.49 12.80 5.23
C GLN A 9 -5.74 12.48 6.07
N CYS A 10 -6.50 13.50 6.49
CA CYS A 10 -7.78 13.30 7.18
C CYS A 10 -8.80 12.59 6.29
N THR A 11 -8.90 13.02 5.02
CA THR A 11 -9.82 12.43 4.04
C THR A 11 -9.47 10.97 3.79
N TYR A 12 -8.19 10.67 3.57
CA TYR A 12 -7.69 9.31 3.40
C TYR A 12 -7.95 8.43 4.64
N LEU A 13 -7.65 8.93 5.84
CA LEU A 13 -7.91 8.18 7.07
C LEU A 13 -9.41 7.84 7.23
N ARG A 14 -10.30 8.78 6.88
CA ARG A 14 -11.74 8.53 6.88
C ARG A 14 -12.13 7.47 5.86
N ALA A 15 -11.55 7.49 4.66
CA ALA A 15 -11.78 6.47 3.63
C ALA A 15 -11.37 5.06 4.12
N LEU A 16 -10.23 4.95 4.81
CA LEU A 16 -9.79 3.70 5.44
C LEU A 16 -10.79 3.19 6.50
N GLN A 17 -11.45 4.09 7.22
CA GLN A 17 -12.40 3.76 8.29
C GLN A 17 -13.83 3.49 7.79
N THR A 18 -14.12 3.70 6.51
CA THR A 18 -15.42 3.34 5.92
C THR A 18 -15.63 1.82 5.91
N VAL A 19 -16.90 1.43 5.78
CA VAL A 19 -17.31 0.02 5.58
C VAL A 19 -16.97 -0.50 4.19
N LYS A 20 -16.55 0.36 3.25
CA LYS A 20 -16.20 -0.08 1.90
C LYS A 20 -14.96 -0.97 1.95
N PRO A 21 -15.00 -2.17 1.33
CA PRO A 21 -13.93 -3.14 1.45
C PRO A 21 -12.71 -2.81 0.59
N ILE A 22 -12.82 -1.91 -0.39
CA ILE A 22 -11.68 -1.50 -1.22
C ILE A 22 -11.44 -0.01 -1.05
N THR A 23 -10.18 0.35 -0.80
CA THR A 23 -9.72 1.75 -0.81
C THR A 23 -8.52 1.86 -1.72
N ILE A 24 -8.61 2.70 -2.75
CA ILE A 24 -7.50 3.06 -3.62
C ILE A 24 -7.04 4.45 -3.20
N ALA A 25 -5.75 4.62 -2.94
CA ALA A 25 -5.18 5.91 -2.61
C ALA A 25 -3.92 6.19 -3.43
N THR A 26 -3.95 7.31 -4.15
CA THR A 26 -2.79 7.85 -4.86
C THR A 26 -2.19 9.02 -4.09
N GLY A 27 -0.92 9.29 -4.36
CA GLY A 27 -0.31 10.56 -4.00
C GLY A 27 1.20 10.47 -3.92
N PRO A 28 1.88 11.60 -3.78
CA PRO A 28 3.34 11.67 -3.79
C PRO A 28 3.97 10.91 -2.61
N ALA A 29 5.25 10.55 -2.74
CA ALA A 29 6.05 10.06 -1.62
C ALA A 29 6.03 11.05 -0.43
N GLY A 30 5.84 10.55 0.79
CA GLY A 30 5.76 11.38 1.99
C GLY A 30 4.38 11.97 2.30
N SER A 31 3.36 11.69 1.49
CA SER A 31 1.95 12.03 1.78
C SER A 31 1.36 11.29 2.99
N GLY A 32 2.00 10.19 3.41
CA GLY A 32 1.58 9.37 4.57
C GLY A 32 0.66 8.19 4.22
N LYS A 33 0.39 7.95 2.93
CA LYS A 33 -0.48 6.88 2.42
C LYS A 33 -0.21 5.48 3.02
N THR A 34 1.05 5.03 2.99
CA THR A 34 1.45 3.72 3.54
C THR A 34 1.38 3.67 5.06
N ILE A 35 1.86 4.72 5.75
CA ILE A 35 1.92 4.74 7.22
C ILE A 35 0.53 4.73 7.84
N LEU A 36 -0.40 5.53 7.29
CA LEU A 36 -1.78 5.56 7.78
C LEU A 36 -2.52 4.25 7.50
N ALA A 37 -2.25 3.57 6.36
CA ALA A 37 -2.76 2.21 6.11
C ALA A 37 -2.24 1.21 7.15
N CYS A 38 -0.93 1.19 7.41
CA CYS A 38 -0.31 0.31 8.40
C CYS A 38 -0.89 0.54 9.81
N GLN A 39 -1.10 1.81 10.18
CA GLN A 39 -1.74 2.15 11.46
C GLN A 39 -3.15 1.58 11.55
N GLU A 40 -4.01 1.84 10.57
CA GLU A 40 -5.40 1.37 10.62
C GLU A 40 -5.46 -0.16 10.59
N ALA A 41 -4.67 -0.82 9.75
CA ALA A 41 -4.55 -2.28 9.72
C ALA A 41 -4.18 -2.84 11.10
N SER A 42 -3.19 -2.23 11.77
CA SER A 42 -2.74 -2.65 13.10
C SER A 42 -3.82 -2.45 14.17
N ILE A 43 -4.54 -1.32 14.13
CA ILE A 43 -5.65 -1.05 15.05
C ILE A 43 -6.77 -2.09 14.87
N HIS A 44 -7.12 -2.41 13.62
CA HIS A 44 -8.15 -3.40 13.34
C HIS A 44 -7.74 -4.81 13.76
N LEU A 45 -6.47 -5.19 13.54
CA LEU A 45 -5.94 -6.46 14.00
C LEU A 45 -5.94 -6.57 15.54
N ALA A 46 -5.49 -5.52 16.24
CA ALA A 46 -5.50 -5.45 17.70
C ALA A 46 -6.92 -5.57 18.29
N ARG A 47 -7.91 -5.00 17.58
CA ARG A 47 -9.34 -5.10 17.91
C ARG A 47 -10.01 -6.39 17.42
N ARG A 48 -9.25 -7.33 16.85
CA ARG A 48 -9.74 -8.60 16.31
C ARG A 48 -10.84 -8.43 15.25
N ARG A 49 -10.80 -7.35 14.47
CA ARG A 49 -11.69 -7.18 13.31
C ARG A 49 -11.23 -8.01 12.10
N TYR A 50 -9.92 -8.17 11.98
CA TYR A 50 -9.26 -9.05 11.03
C TYR A 50 -8.35 -9.99 11.79
N ASP A 51 -8.09 -11.16 11.21
CA ASP A 51 -7.23 -12.19 11.80
C ASP A 51 -5.75 -11.98 11.46
N ARG A 52 -5.49 -11.36 10.31
CA ARG A 52 -4.13 -11.09 9.79
C ARG A 52 -4.06 -9.85 8.90
N ILE A 53 -2.83 -9.35 8.74
CA ILE A 53 -2.44 -8.31 7.80
C ILE A 53 -1.56 -8.96 6.73
N ILE A 54 -1.81 -8.64 5.46
CA ILE A 54 -0.94 -9.03 4.35
C ILE A 54 -0.45 -7.76 3.67
N CYS A 55 0.85 -7.58 3.61
CA CYS A 55 1.47 -6.51 2.82
C CYS A 55 2.03 -7.11 1.54
N THR A 56 1.72 -6.50 0.40
CA THR A 56 2.17 -6.99 -0.91
C THR A 56 2.66 -5.85 -1.79
N ARG A 57 3.60 -6.18 -2.67
CA ARG A 57 4.21 -5.25 -3.63
C ARG A 57 4.47 -5.96 -4.96
N PRO A 58 4.29 -5.31 -6.13
CA PRO A 58 4.74 -5.84 -7.40
C PRO A 58 6.26 -6.04 -7.41
N VAL A 59 6.71 -7.15 -8.00
CA VAL A 59 8.14 -7.34 -8.27
C VAL A 59 8.46 -6.60 -9.57
N VAL A 60 9.31 -5.58 -9.49
CA VAL A 60 9.88 -4.90 -10.64
C VAL A 60 11.29 -5.44 -10.83
N ALA A 61 11.65 -5.79 -12.07
CA ALA A 61 13.05 -6.01 -12.39
C ALA A 61 13.72 -4.64 -12.35
N ALA A 62 14.52 -4.36 -11.31
CA ALA A 62 15.39 -3.19 -11.33
C ALA A 62 16.38 -3.34 -12.51
N ASP A 63 16.78 -2.21 -13.11
CA ASP A 63 17.85 -2.18 -14.13
C ASP A 63 19.21 -2.65 -13.59
N GLU A 64 19.36 -2.72 -12.27
CA GLU A 64 20.36 -3.57 -11.64
C GLU A 64 19.76 -4.97 -11.57
N ASP A 65 20.37 -5.91 -12.31
CA ASP A 65 20.26 -7.34 -12.05
C ASP A 65 20.05 -7.52 -10.56
N LEU A 66 18.96 -8.18 -10.15
CA LEU A 66 18.76 -8.71 -8.80
C LEU A 66 19.89 -9.71 -8.55
N GLY A 67 21.10 -9.18 -8.41
CA GLY A 67 22.36 -9.84 -8.30
C GLY A 67 22.30 -10.57 -6.99
N TYR A 68 22.13 -11.89 -7.11
CA TYR A 68 22.59 -12.89 -6.17
C TYR A 68 22.76 -12.40 -4.72
N LEU A 69 21.67 -12.01 -4.07
CA LEU A 69 21.61 -12.15 -2.62
C LEU A 69 21.53 -13.66 -2.34
N PRO A 70 22.49 -14.28 -1.63
CA PRO A 70 22.35 -15.69 -1.26
C PRO A 70 21.23 -15.83 -0.22
N GLY A 71 20.18 -16.61 -0.51
CA GLY A 71 19.03 -16.79 0.38
C GLY A 71 17.79 -17.37 -0.30
N ASP A 72 16.80 -17.81 0.48
CA ASP A 72 15.48 -18.21 -0.03
C ASP A 72 14.74 -17.00 -0.64
N MET A 73 13.65 -17.24 -1.36
CA MET A 73 12.91 -16.17 -2.04
C MET A 73 12.34 -15.12 -1.04
N GLY A 74 12.13 -15.48 0.23
CA GLY A 74 11.67 -14.59 1.30
C GLY A 74 12.75 -13.60 1.74
N SER A 75 13.98 -14.07 1.97
CA SER A 75 15.12 -13.25 2.40
C SER A 75 15.57 -12.19 1.37
N LYS A 76 15.12 -12.28 0.12
CA LYS A 76 15.37 -11.27 -0.94
C LYS A 76 14.34 -10.15 -0.99
N MET A 77 13.16 -10.34 -0.42
CA MET A 77 12.03 -9.41 -0.56
C MET A 77 11.70 -8.64 0.71
N GLU A 78 12.50 -8.77 1.76
CA GLU A 78 12.30 -8.08 3.03
C GLU A 78 12.68 -6.59 3.06
N PRO A 79 13.68 -6.06 2.31
CA PRO A 79 14.16 -4.70 2.57
C PRO A 79 13.10 -3.59 2.43
N TRP A 80 12.21 -3.69 1.45
CA TRP A 80 11.15 -2.68 1.24
C TRP A 80 10.07 -2.73 2.31
N ALA A 81 9.89 -3.87 2.98
CA ALA A 81 8.86 -4.07 4.00
C ALA A 81 9.29 -3.61 5.39
N ILE A 82 10.60 -3.43 5.63
CA ILE A 82 11.15 -2.99 6.92
C ILE A 82 10.43 -1.73 7.45
N PRO A 83 10.27 -0.63 6.68
CA PRO A 83 9.59 0.56 7.18
C PRO A 83 8.13 0.29 7.57
N MET A 84 7.44 -0.58 6.83
CA MET A 84 6.06 -0.96 7.17
C MET A 84 6.02 -1.75 8.47
N LEU A 85 6.90 -2.73 8.64
CA LEU A 85 7.01 -3.56 9.84
C LEU A 85 7.34 -2.71 11.07
N GLU A 86 8.33 -1.81 10.98
CA GLU A 86 8.67 -0.88 12.05
C GLU A 86 7.48 -0.02 12.49
N PHE A 87 6.61 0.37 11.55
CA PHE A 87 5.40 1.10 11.86
C PHE A 87 4.32 0.23 12.52
N ILE A 88 4.15 -1.01 12.05
CA ILE A 88 3.19 -1.97 12.61
C ILE A 88 3.59 -2.38 14.04
N GLU A 89 4.88 -2.56 14.30
CA GLU A 89 5.44 -2.93 15.62
C GLU A 89 5.19 -1.87 16.70
N LYS A 90 4.86 -0.62 16.33
CA LYS A 90 4.44 0.41 17.29
C LYS A 90 3.06 0.13 17.89
N TYR A 91 2.26 -0.72 17.25
CA TYR A 91 0.86 -0.98 17.61
C TYR A 91 0.60 -2.43 18.02
N LEU A 92 1.47 -3.36 17.62
CA LEU A 92 1.34 -4.79 17.85
C LEU A 92 2.52 -5.33 18.65
N THR A 93 2.26 -6.33 19.47
CA THR A 93 3.34 -7.08 20.13
C THR A 93 4.16 -7.86 19.11
N HIS A 94 5.44 -8.12 19.41
CA HIS A 94 6.32 -8.90 18.55
C HIS A 94 5.70 -10.25 18.12
N ASN A 95 5.06 -10.97 19.05
CA ASN A 95 4.37 -12.22 18.76
C ASN A 95 3.20 -12.06 17.78
N GLN A 96 2.44 -10.97 17.86
CA GLN A 96 1.36 -10.69 16.91
C GLN A 96 1.92 -10.39 15.52
N VAL A 97 3.00 -9.60 15.42
CA VAL A 97 3.64 -9.30 14.14
C VAL A 97 4.12 -10.58 13.48
N GLN A 98 4.90 -11.39 14.20
CA GLN A 98 5.43 -12.66 13.70
C GLN A 98 4.35 -13.67 13.26
N SER A 99 3.20 -13.71 13.94
CA SER A 99 2.16 -14.72 13.67
C SER A 99 1.03 -14.26 12.74
N ARG A 100 0.85 -12.95 12.56
CA ARG A 100 -0.33 -12.38 11.88
C ARG A 100 -0.02 -11.34 10.82
N VAL A 101 1.24 -10.94 10.63
CA VAL A 101 1.64 -9.99 9.60
C VAL A 101 2.49 -10.74 8.59
N HIS A 102 2.03 -10.76 7.33
CA HIS A 102 2.70 -11.49 6.26
C HIS A 102 3.14 -10.52 5.17
N ILE A 103 4.41 -10.60 4.79
CA ILE A 103 4.95 -9.88 3.64
C ILE A 103 5.00 -10.87 2.48
N GLU A 104 4.26 -10.60 1.42
CA GLU A 104 4.16 -11.50 0.28
C GLU A 104 4.29 -10.73 -1.04
N PRO A 105 5.05 -11.22 -2.02
CA PRO A 105 5.08 -10.61 -3.35
C PRO A 105 3.73 -10.76 -4.07
N LEU A 106 3.41 -9.81 -4.96
CA LEU A 106 2.11 -9.78 -5.63
C LEU A 106 1.78 -11.08 -6.40
N GLY A 107 2.79 -11.77 -6.93
CA GLY A 107 2.60 -13.05 -7.62
C GLY A 107 2.01 -14.16 -6.74
N PHE A 108 2.27 -14.14 -5.44
CA PHE A 108 1.82 -15.15 -4.48
C PHE A 108 0.36 -14.96 -4.05
N MET A 109 -0.25 -13.85 -4.46
CA MET A 109 -1.67 -13.58 -4.26
C MET A 109 -2.56 -14.38 -5.23
N ARG A 110 -1.99 -14.94 -6.30
CA ARG A 110 -2.72 -15.65 -7.35
C ARG A 110 -3.40 -16.91 -6.81
N GLY A 111 -4.67 -17.11 -7.19
CA GLY A 111 -5.44 -18.32 -6.83
C GLY A 111 -5.89 -18.39 -5.38
N ARG A 112 -5.75 -17.30 -4.61
CA ARG A 112 -6.16 -17.21 -3.22
C ARG A 112 -7.41 -16.36 -3.08
N THR A 113 -8.14 -16.60 -2.00
CA THR A 113 -9.17 -15.71 -1.49
C THR A 113 -8.74 -15.29 -0.09
N PHE A 114 -8.83 -14.01 0.21
CA PHE A 114 -8.42 -13.46 1.50
C PHE A 114 -9.64 -13.13 2.32
N ASP A 115 -10.07 -14.06 3.17
CA ASP A 115 -11.11 -13.84 4.17
C ASP A 115 -10.50 -13.32 5.49
N ASN A 116 -11.25 -12.53 6.25
CA ASN A 116 -10.85 -11.99 7.54
C ASN A 116 -9.47 -11.30 7.53
N THR A 117 -9.12 -10.64 6.44
CA THR A 117 -7.76 -10.14 6.17
C THR A 117 -7.76 -8.65 5.83
N PHE A 118 -6.80 -7.90 6.39
CA PHE A 118 -6.47 -6.56 5.92
C PHE A 118 -5.28 -6.64 4.96
N VAL A 119 -5.52 -6.37 3.67
CA VAL A 119 -4.48 -6.37 2.63
C VAL A 119 -4.01 -4.95 2.38
N ILE A 120 -2.71 -4.71 2.42
CA ILE A 120 -2.05 -3.47 1.98
C ILE A 120 -1.23 -3.81 0.75
N ALA A 121 -1.62 -3.30 -0.41
CA ALA A 121 -0.90 -3.45 -1.65
C ALA A 121 -0.21 -2.12 -1.98
N ASP A 122 1.10 -2.06 -1.76
CA ASP A 122 1.90 -0.85 -1.93
C ASP A 122 2.59 -0.81 -3.29
N GLU A 123 2.91 0.40 -3.74
CA GLU A 123 3.67 0.69 -4.96
C GLU A 123 3.01 0.09 -6.21
N MET A 124 1.68 0.17 -6.27
CA MET A 124 0.87 -0.51 -7.27
C MET A 124 0.90 0.17 -8.65
N GLN A 125 1.50 1.35 -8.78
CA GLN A 125 1.91 1.90 -10.08
C GLN A 125 2.94 1.02 -10.81
N ASN A 126 3.50 0.03 -10.11
CA ASN A 126 4.41 -0.96 -10.69
C ASN A 126 3.72 -2.29 -11.02
N SER A 127 2.40 -2.35 -10.89
CA SER A 127 1.60 -3.48 -11.37
C SER A 127 1.18 -3.27 -12.82
N THR A 128 0.98 -4.35 -13.56
CA THR A 128 0.24 -4.33 -14.82
C THR A 128 -1.27 -4.33 -14.56
N PRO A 129 -2.12 -3.91 -15.52
CA PRO A 129 -3.59 -4.01 -15.40
C PRO A 129 -4.08 -5.42 -15.05
N ASN A 130 -3.43 -6.45 -15.60
CA ASN A 130 -3.74 -7.84 -15.30
C ASN A 130 -3.41 -8.22 -13.84
N GLN A 131 -2.30 -7.72 -13.30
CA GLN A 131 -1.94 -7.93 -11.90
C GLN A 131 -2.87 -7.17 -10.95
N MET A 132 -3.24 -5.93 -11.29
CA MET A 132 -4.23 -5.16 -10.53
C MET A 132 -5.57 -5.89 -10.47
N LYS A 133 -6.11 -6.31 -11.63
CA LYS A 133 -7.34 -7.12 -11.69
C LYS A 133 -7.21 -8.44 -10.93
N MET A 134 -6.07 -9.11 -11.05
CA MET A 134 -5.80 -10.36 -10.34
C MET A 134 -5.88 -10.16 -8.83
N LEU A 135 -5.29 -9.08 -8.30
CA LEU A 135 -5.31 -8.75 -6.87
C LEU A 135 -6.71 -8.38 -6.38
N LEU A 136 -7.37 -7.44 -7.05
CA LEU A 136 -8.69 -6.93 -6.62
C LEU A 136 -9.74 -8.07 -6.56
N THR A 137 -9.60 -9.08 -7.40
CA THR A 137 -10.46 -10.28 -7.41
C THR A 137 -10.07 -11.35 -6.38
N ARG A 138 -9.15 -11.07 -5.45
CA ARG A 138 -8.83 -11.94 -4.29
C ARG A 138 -9.50 -11.50 -2.99
N LEU A 139 -10.21 -10.38 -2.98
CA LEU A 139 -10.97 -9.92 -1.82
C LEU A 139 -11.99 -11.00 -1.40
N GLY A 140 -11.91 -11.43 -0.14
CA GLY A 140 -12.83 -12.39 0.48
C GLY A 140 -13.80 -11.73 1.47
N GLU A 141 -14.50 -12.56 2.23
CA GLU A 141 -15.46 -12.13 3.25
C GLU A 141 -14.76 -11.45 4.43
N ASN A 142 -15.42 -10.44 4.99
CA ASN A 142 -14.92 -9.67 6.13
C ASN A 142 -13.45 -9.22 5.95
N SER A 143 -13.12 -8.70 4.78
CA SER A 143 -11.77 -8.25 4.43
C SER A 143 -11.77 -6.81 3.95
N LYS A 144 -10.61 -6.18 4.07
CA LYS A 144 -10.34 -4.86 3.49
C LYS A 144 -9.08 -4.91 2.65
N MET A 145 -9.11 -4.30 1.48
CA MET A 145 -7.97 -4.18 0.58
C MET A 145 -7.68 -2.71 0.32
N VAL A 146 -6.46 -2.31 0.64
CA VAL A 146 -5.98 -0.95 0.44
C VAL A 146 -4.89 -0.99 -0.64
N VAL A 147 -5.14 -0.30 -1.75
CA VAL A 147 -4.24 -0.21 -2.91
C VAL A 147 -3.61 1.17 -2.90
N LEU A 148 -2.28 1.22 -2.84
CA LEU A 148 -1.51 2.45 -2.71
C LEU A 148 -0.52 2.60 -3.85
N GLY A 149 -0.26 3.85 -4.25
CA GLY A 149 0.82 4.14 -5.17
C GLY A 149 0.99 5.62 -5.47
N ASP A 150 1.93 5.90 -6.36
CA ASP A 150 2.24 7.22 -6.88
C ASP A 150 2.30 7.14 -8.40
N LEU A 151 1.35 7.76 -9.10
CA LEU A 151 1.25 7.69 -10.56
C LEU A 151 2.48 8.27 -11.27
N GLN A 152 3.25 9.15 -10.60
CA GLN A 152 4.45 9.76 -11.18
C GLN A 152 5.71 8.90 -10.99
N GLN A 153 5.64 7.81 -10.22
CA GLN A 153 6.78 6.96 -9.87
C GLN A 153 6.63 5.54 -10.44
N SER A 154 6.06 5.41 -11.65
CA SER A 154 5.97 4.13 -12.31
C SER A 154 7.32 3.75 -12.92
N ASP A 155 7.83 2.58 -12.55
CA ASP A 155 9.01 1.96 -13.13
C ASP A 155 8.67 1.17 -14.43
N LEU A 156 7.38 1.13 -14.82
CA LEU A 156 6.93 0.41 -16.00
C LEU A 156 7.03 1.29 -17.25
N GLN A 157 7.54 0.71 -18.34
CA GLN A 157 7.50 1.31 -19.68
C GLN A 157 6.14 1.12 -20.39
N THR A 158 5.21 0.42 -19.74
CA THR A 158 3.88 0.11 -20.29
C THR A 158 2.81 0.71 -19.42
N ARG A 159 1.55 0.71 -19.89
CA ARG A 159 0.42 1.20 -19.10
C ARG A 159 0.39 0.52 -17.74
N ASN A 160 0.47 1.31 -16.68
CA ASN A 160 0.47 0.79 -15.33
C ASN A 160 -0.95 0.46 -14.85
N GLY A 161 -1.05 -0.49 -13.94
CA GLY A 161 -2.32 -1.03 -13.45
C GLY A 161 -3.05 -0.08 -12.51
N LEU A 162 -2.35 0.84 -11.85
CA LEU A 162 -2.96 1.84 -10.96
C LEU A 162 -3.67 2.93 -11.77
N GLU A 163 -3.03 3.45 -12.80
CA GLU A 163 -3.61 4.37 -13.78
C GLU A 163 -4.80 3.72 -14.49
N ASP A 164 -4.65 2.48 -14.99
CA ASP A 164 -5.76 1.78 -15.67
C ASP A 164 -6.99 1.58 -14.77
N ILE A 165 -6.84 1.30 -13.47
CA ILE A 165 -8.01 1.17 -12.59
C ILE A 165 -8.63 2.52 -12.28
N ILE A 166 -7.85 3.58 -12.10
CA ILE A 166 -8.35 4.93 -11.84
C ILE A 166 -9.19 5.41 -13.03
N ASP A 167 -8.68 5.28 -14.25
CA ASP A 167 -9.40 5.64 -15.48
C ASP A 167 -10.73 4.90 -15.60
N ARG A 168 -10.78 3.64 -15.15
CA ARG A 168 -12.00 2.81 -15.22
C ARG A 168 -13.06 3.20 -14.19
N ILE A 169 -12.67 3.78 -13.06
CA ILE A 169 -13.60 4.18 -12.00
C ILE A 169 -13.97 5.66 -12.06
N ASP A 170 -13.24 6.48 -12.84
CA ASP A 170 -13.38 7.95 -12.91
C ASP A 170 -14.80 8.46 -13.31
N CYS A 171 -15.67 7.59 -13.81
CA CYS A 171 -17.06 7.94 -14.14
C CYS A 171 -18.06 6.86 -13.70
N VAL A 172 -17.68 6.01 -12.74
CA VAL A 172 -18.51 4.91 -12.26
C VAL A 172 -18.76 5.09 -10.76
N GLU A 173 -20.02 5.22 -10.38
CA GLU A 173 -20.38 5.19 -8.96
C GLU A 173 -20.09 3.80 -8.38
N MET A 174 -19.25 3.77 -7.34
CA MET A 174 -18.79 2.54 -6.71
C MET A 174 -19.28 2.46 -5.27
N ASP A 175 -20.21 1.54 -5.00
CA ASP A 175 -20.73 1.28 -3.66
C ASP A 175 -19.68 0.69 -2.70
N HIS A 176 -18.68 0.00 -3.25
CA HIS A 176 -17.72 -0.81 -2.49
C HIS A 176 -16.26 -0.36 -2.63
N VAL A 177 -16.00 0.68 -3.43
CA VAL A 177 -14.67 1.25 -3.62
C VAL A 177 -14.68 2.70 -3.16
N GLU A 178 -13.70 3.07 -2.35
CA GLU A 178 -13.30 4.47 -2.14
C GLU A 178 -12.05 4.76 -2.98
N TYR A 179 -12.02 5.94 -3.60
CA TYR A 179 -10.81 6.49 -4.22
C TYR A 179 -10.45 7.80 -3.53
N VAL A 180 -9.18 7.96 -3.15
CA VAL A 180 -8.66 9.18 -2.55
C VAL A 180 -7.39 9.58 -3.27
N ASP A 181 -7.37 10.80 -3.80
CA ASP A 181 -6.15 11.39 -4.34
C ASP A 181 -5.52 12.32 -3.30
N MET A 182 -4.33 11.97 -2.82
CA MET A 182 -3.53 12.80 -1.93
C MET A 182 -2.57 13.65 -2.75
N SER A 183 -2.49 14.94 -2.43
CA SER A 183 -1.75 15.92 -3.22
C SER A 183 -0.35 16.19 -2.64
N GLU A 184 0.42 17.05 -3.31
CA GLU A 184 1.69 17.58 -2.80
C GLU A 184 1.51 18.37 -1.49
N ASP A 185 0.33 18.95 -1.26
CA ASP A 185 0.02 19.67 0.00
C ASP A 185 -0.08 18.72 1.20
N ASP A 186 -0.22 17.42 0.96
CA ASP A 186 -0.25 16.38 1.99
C ASP A 186 1.14 15.87 2.38
N VAL A 187 2.19 16.33 1.69
CA VAL A 187 3.57 15.90 1.90
C VAL A 187 4.19 16.65 3.06
N LEU A 188 4.52 15.90 4.10
CA LEU A 188 5.15 16.45 5.30
C LEU A 188 6.60 16.03 5.38
N ARG A 189 7.47 16.90 4.87
CA ARG A 189 8.92 16.71 4.92
C ARG A 189 9.56 17.75 5.82
N HIS A 190 10.72 17.39 6.40
CA HIS A 190 11.54 18.36 7.11
C HIS A 190 11.98 19.46 6.12
N PRO A 191 12.02 20.76 6.50
CA PRO A 191 12.38 21.85 5.58
C PRO A 191 13.69 21.61 4.82
N ALA A 192 14.71 21.05 5.48
CA ALA A 192 15.98 20.67 4.85
C ALA A 192 15.83 19.70 3.65
N VAL A 193 14.83 18.81 3.65
CA VAL A 193 14.58 17.91 2.52
C VAL A 193 14.05 18.71 1.34
N SER A 194 13.17 19.68 1.57
CA SER A 194 12.67 20.57 0.51
C SER A 194 13.79 21.43 -0.10
N GLU A 195 14.73 21.90 0.73
CA GLU A 195 15.94 22.59 0.26
C GLU A 195 16.75 21.69 -0.69
N ILE A 196 17.02 20.44 -0.29
CA ILE A 196 17.77 19.48 -1.11
C ILE A 196 17.04 19.17 -2.41
N LEU A 197 15.73 18.91 -2.39
CA LEU A 197 14.97 18.61 -3.60
C LEU A 197 14.99 19.76 -4.60
N THR A 198 15.06 21.00 -4.13
CA THR A 198 15.18 22.18 -4.99
C THR A 198 16.51 22.18 -5.75
N VAL A 199 17.59 21.66 -5.15
CA VAL A 199 18.89 21.51 -5.81
C VAL A 199 18.84 20.46 -6.92
N TYR A 200 18.16 19.34 -6.69
CA TYR A 200 18.04 18.23 -7.66
C TYR A 200 16.99 18.45 -8.75
N LYS A 201 16.12 19.46 -8.63
CA LYS A 201 15.11 19.81 -9.64
C LYS A 201 15.68 20.63 -10.83
N ASN A 202 17.01 20.83 -10.89
CA ASN A 202 17.74 21.46 -12.00
C ASN A 202 18.47 20.44 -12.87
#